data_AF-A0A1C8ZVT7-F1
#
_entry.id   AF-A0A1C8ZVT7-F1
#
_cell.length_a   1.000
_cell.length_b   1.000
_cell.length_c   1.000
_cell.angle_alpha   90.00
_cell.angle_beta   90.00
_cell.angle_gamma   90.00
#
_symmetry.space_group_name_H-M   'P 1'
#
loop_
_entity.id
_entity.type
_entity.pdbx_description
1 polymer ?
#
loop_
_entity_poly.entity_id
_entity_poly.type
_entity_poly.pdbx_seq_one_letter_code
_entity_poly.pdbx_strand_id
1 'polypeptide(L)'
;MIRWAVMEERDEEMKRDEALDNNRPIGEDVVLKLSQLIEDAKLRAKKEGEVVGLVSRVTPISHGTETKEIKADVPFNVYLSKRFLVGSYIGISLPIAETLILGRITQVERSDILSVSRVPALFPVEEASGMTTPLTLTIELLSEEVGGEVVPPSSPVDPQSPIFVPNKEFIKRMLGIPDSGITIGRIVEGYKELDIEVKLTGEILRHHVLVVGTTGAGKTNLLKVILRNSEIPVIVFDIQGDYVTPVARMGGNVILPITRDYAKLGVTEFINLYLKRSNLQGYTIGEIEGNKAVLRNDKGKEFNLYLVAFRLTETYNLLPEVSPFFSAQGGEFFKIVTRECGSIIDEWEEMCSSAMRKNKVYPTTQENILRSVTLLRETGVIDVKMKELKGYYLYEPNYKDLVSSDAKSVVDLRWVSEKGISSATMSAFIIADRIFELIDDKYKKEGKETPFLMIFDEAHEYFPQSRRDEQKDALERLINRIMRLGRVRGIGTILATHRPTDLNDLILTLANTKITLRADEDALKKIGMDNYASLLQAAPAGYGVMRTFSLKVHDLFFRALKYDDRDNFQV
;
A
#
# COMPACT_ATOMS: atom_id res chain seq x y z
N MET A 1 52.22 2.04 -75.22
CA MET A 1 53.03 1.19 -74.33
C MET A 1 53.50 1.94 -73.07
N ILE A 2 54.00 3.17 -73.16
CA ILE A 2 54.50 3.94 -71.99
C ILE A 2 53.38 4.43 -71.05
N ARG A 3 52.15 4.64 -71.55
CA ARG A 3 51.01 5.12 -70.74
C ARG A 3 50.34 4.04 -69.88
N TRP A 4 50.64 2.75 -70.12
CA TRP A 4 50.10 1.62 -69.35
C TRP A 4 51.01 1.27 -68.16
N ALA A 5 52.33 1.31 -68.35
CA ALA A 5 53.30 1.04 -67.28
C ALA A 5 53.24 2.05 -66.11
N VAL A 6 52.92 3.32 -66.38
CA VAL A 6 52.81 4.38 -65.36
C VAL A 6 51.49 4.29 -64.55
N MET A 7 50.47 3.59 -65.07
CA MET A 7 49.24 3.34 -64.29
C MET A 7 49.36 2.10 -63.41
N GLU A 8 50.06 1.05 -63.86
CA GLU A 8 50.33 -0.13 -63.03
C GLU A 8 51.23 0.17 -61.82
N GLU A 9 52.26 1.01 -61.98
CA GLU A 9 53.10 1.42 -60.84
C GLU A 9 52.32 2.25 -59.81
N ARG A 10 51.38 3.11 -60.25
CA ARG A 10 50.53 3.90 -59.36
C ARG A 10 49.46 3.07 -58.64
N ASP A 11 48.90 2.06 -59.31
CA ASP A 11 47.95 1.13 -58.70
C ASP A 11 48.64 0.14 -57.74
N GLU A 12 49.90 -0.22 -57.97
CA GLU A 12 50.70 -1.00 -57.01
C GLU A 12 51.16 -0.16 -55.80
N GLU A 13 51.47 1.12 -55.99
CA GLU A 13 51.85 2.04 -54.91
C GLU A 13 50.63 2.37 -54.02
N MET A 14 49.44 2.57 -54.63
CA MET A 14 48.17 2.77 -53.90
C MET A 14 47.70 1.52 -53.16
N LYS A 15 47.90 0.31 -53.74
CA LYS A 15 47.65 -0.96 -53.05
C LYS A 15 48.68 -1.28 -51.96
N ARG A 16 49.92 -0.77 -52.07
CA ARG A 16 50.91 -0.85 -50.97
C ARG A 16 50.55 0.10 -49.83
N ASP A 17 50.07 1.30 -50.12
CA ASP A 17 49.61 2.24 -49.10
C ASP A 17 48.30 1.78 -48.41
N GLU A 18 47.36 1.17 -49.14
CA GLU A 18 46.16 0.53 -48.54
C GLU A 18 46.49 -0.77 -47.77
N ALA A 19 47.54 -1.50 -48.15
CA ALA A 19 48.02 -2.67 -47.40
C ALA A 19 48.86 -2.28 -46.17
N LEU A 20 49.48 -1.10 -46.17
CA LEU A 20 50.21 -0.53 -45.02
C LEU A 20 49.26 0.14 -44.01
N ASP A 21 48.10 0.63 -44.42
CA ASP A 21 47.09 1.19 -43.49
C ASP A 21 46.22 0.09 -42.83
N ASN A 22 46.07 -1.07 -43.46
CA ASN A 22 45.40 -2.25 -42.89
C ASN A 22 46.24 -3.02 -41.85
N ASN A 23 47.46 -2.55 -41.54
CA ASN A 23 48.34 -3.15 -40.55
C ASN A 23 48.64 -2.25 -39.35
N ARG A 24 47.86 -1.16 -39.17
CA ARG A 24 47.73 -0.57 -37.82
C ARG A 24 47.09 -1.62 -36.93
N PRO A 25 47.65 -1.92 -35.75
CA PRO A 25 47.02 -2.87 -34.85
C PRO A 25 45.60 -2.36 -34.55
N ILE A 26 44.59 -3.15 -34.93
CA ILE A 26 43.17 -2.95 -34.57
C ILE A 26 43.01 -2.65 -33.05
N GLY A 27 44.01 -3.00 -32.24
CA GLY A 27 44.10 -2.69 -30.82
C GLY A 27 44.30 -1.22 -30.43
N GLU A 28 45.09 -0.40 -31.13
CA GLU A 28 45.40 0.96 -30.63
C GLU A 28 44.20 1.92 -30.76
N ASP A 29 43.53 1.93 -31.91
CA ASP A 29 42.34 2.77 -32.14
C ASP A 29 41.15 2.34 -31.28
N VAL A 30 40.99 1.03 -31.05
CA VAL A 30 39.95 0.49 -30.16
C VAL A 30 40.25 0.81 -28.70
N VAL A 31 41.51 0.73 -28.26
CA VAL A 31 41.92 1.08 -26.88
C VAL A 31 41.77 2.58 -26.62
N LEU A 32 42.12 3.44 -27.58
CA LEU A 32 41.89 4.88 -27.50
C LEU A 32 40.40 5.21 -27.39
N LYS A 33 39.56 4.57 -28.22
CA LYS A 33 38.11 4.72 -28.19
C LYS A 33 37.50 4.23 -26.88
N LEU A 34 37.93 3.08 -26.37
CA LEU A 34 37.49 2.56 -25.06
C LEU A 34 37.89 3.47 -23.90
N SER A 35 39.10 4.05 -23.96
CA SER A 35 39.57 5.00 -22.96
C SER A 35 38.70 6.26 -22.92
N GLN A 36 38.29 6.75 -24.09
CA GLN A 36 37.33 7.86 -24.19
C GLN A 36 35.98 7.50 -23.58
N LEU A 37 35.42 6.33 -23.92
CA LEU A 37 34.14 5.87 -23.37
C LEU A 37 34.16 5.75 -21.83
N ILE A 38 35.29 5.32 -21.25
CA ILE A 38 35.46 5.26 -19.78
C ILE A 38 35.49 6.66 -19.16
N GLU A 39 36.18 7.62 -19.79
CA GLU A 39 36.19 9.00 -19.31
C GLU A 39 34.80 9.64 -19.44
N ASP A 40 34.08 9.40 -20.53
CA ASP A 40 32.70 9.84 -20.71
C ASP A 40 31.77 9.24 -19.65
N ALA A 41 31.94 7.96 -19.31
CA ALA A 41 31.21 7.32 -18.22
C ALA A 41 31.51 7.97 -16.86
N LYS A 42 32.77 8.33 -16.58
CA LYS A 42 33.11 9.08 -15.36
C LYS A 42 32.48 10.46 -15.34
N LEU A 43 32.43 11.16 -16.48
CA LEU A 43 31.78 12.46 -16.59
C LEU A 43 30.26 12.35 -16.38
N ARG A 44 29.60 11.32 -16.94
CA ARG A 44 28.19 11.02 -16.66
C ARG A 44 27.95 10.75 -15.18
N ALA A 45 28.74 9.88 -14.56
CA ALA A 45 28.65 9.58 -13.13
C ALA A 45 28.82 10.81 -12.24
N LYS A 46 29.76 11.71 -12.58
CA LYS A 46 30.00 12.97 -11.83
C LYS A 46 28.84 13.96 -11.87
N LYS A 47 27.97 13.91 -12.88
CA LYS A 47 26.77 14.75 -12.94
C LYS A 47 25.71 14.28 -11.95
N GLU A 48 25.61 12.97 -11.74
CA GLU A 48 24.58 12.35 -10.90
C GLU A 48 25.06 12.04 -9.47
N GLY A 49 26.36 12.19 -9.19
CA GLY A 49 26.90 11.94 -7.87
C GLY A 49 28.42 11.97 -7.80
N GLU A 50 28.96 11.38 -6.72
CA GLU A 50 30.40 11.35 -6.48
C GLU A 50 30.98 9.99 -6.84
N VAL A 51 31.92 9.94 -7.79
CA VAL A 51 32.59 8.70 -8.20
C VAL A 51 33.48 8.19 -7.07
N VAL A 52 33.26 6.94 -6.64
CA VAL A 52 33.90 6.36 -5.44
C VAL A 52 34.70 5.10 -5.70
N GLY A 53 34.59 4.49 -6.89
CA GLY A 53 35.25 3.23 -7.18
C GLY A 53 34.95 2.74 -8.58
N LEU A 54 35.25 1.48 -8.85
CA LEU A 54 35.03 0.83 -10.14
C LEU A 54 34.44 -0.56 -9.98
N VAL A 55 33.66 -1.02 -10.96
CA VAL A 55 33.26 -2.44 -11.05
C VAL A 55 34.50 -3.32 -11.15
N SER A 56 34.52 -4.40 -10.37
CA SER A 56 35.67 -5.28 -10.22
C SER A 56 35.99 -6.02 -11.52
N ARG A 57 37.29 -6.29 -11.74
CA ARG A 57 37.78 -6.99 -12.94
C ARG A 57 37.79 -8.52 -12.81
N VAL A 58 37.68 -9.02 -11.58
CA VAL A 58 38.17 -10.36 -11.20
C VAL A 58 37.04 -11.38 -10.98
N THR A 59 35.78 -10.94 -10.97
CA THR A 59 34.63 -11.82 -10.77
C THR A 59 33.86 -11.92 -12.10
N PRO A 60 33.64 -13.13 -12.66
CA PRO A 60 32.86 -13.27 -13.87
C PRO A 60 31.45 -12.73 -13.64
N ILE A 61 31.04 -11.80 -14.49
CA ILE A 61 29.75 -11.14 -14.43
C ILE A 61 28.78 -12.04 -15.20
N SER A 62 28.09 -12.96 -14.53
CA SER A 62 27.04 -13.75 -15.16
C SER A 62 25.74 -12.96 -15.13
N HIS A 63 25.35 -12.38 -16.26
CA HIS A 63 24.00 -11.87 -16.45
C HIS A 63 23.08 -13.05 -16.78
N GLY A 64 22.19 -13.43 -15.86
CA GLY A 64 21.26 -14.54 -16.02
C GLY A 64 20.09 -14.44 -15.03
N THR A 65 19.10 -15.34 -15.13
CA THR A 65 17.87 -15.29 -14.31
C THR A 65 18.11 -15.49 -12.80
N GLU A 66 19.27 -15.99 -12.38
CA GLU A 66 19.56 -16.37 -11.00
C GLU A 66 20.61 -15.51 -10.27
N THR A 67 21.43 -14.69 -10.96
CA THR A 67 22.40 -13.79 -10.30
C THR A 67 22.36 -12.39 -10.91
N LYS A 68 21.79 -11.43 -10.16
CA LYS A 68 21.74 -10.00 -10.50
C LYS A 68 22.75 -9.18 -9.68
N GLU A 69 23.77 -9.83 -9.15
CA GLU A 69 24.76 -9.20 -8.28
C GLU A 69 26.06 -8.94 -9.04
N ILE A 70 26.61 -7.74 -8.87
CA ILE A 70 27.95 -7.39 -9.35
C ILE A 70 28.87 -7.10 -8.17
N LYS A 71 30.18 -7.26 -8.38
CA LYS A 71 31.19 -6.82 -7.41
C LYS A 71 31.84 -5.52 -7.85
N ALA A 72 32.03 -4.59 -6.92
CA ALA A 72 32.75 -3.35 -7.16
C ALA A 72 33.77 -3.07 -6.06
N ASP A 73 34.88 -2.45 -6.46
CA ASP A 73 36.02 -2.17 -5.59
C ASP A 73 36.07 -0.66 -5.30
N VAL A 74 36.09 -0.31 -4.02
CA VAL A 74 36.25 1.06 -3.52
C VAL A 74 37.66 1.23 -2.93
N PRO A 75 38.48 2.18 -3.41
CA PRO A 75 39.80 2.44 -2.87
C PRO A 75 39.79 2.75 -1.37
N PHE A 76 40.84 2.33 -0.65
CA PHE A 76 40.92 2.45 0.81
C PHE A 76 40.79 3.90 1.31
N ASN A 77 41.39 4.87 0.61
CA ASN A 77 41.28 6.28 0.95
C ASN A 77 39.83 6.81 0.87
N VAL A 78 39.05 6.32 -0.11
CA VAL A 78 37.63 6.66 -0.23
C VAL A 78 36.84 6.03 0.92
N TYR A 79 37.09 4.76 1.21
CA TYR A 79 36.48 4.05 2.35
C TYR A 79 36.79 4.72 3.71
N LEU A 80 37.99 5.27 3.91
CA LEU A 80 38.31 6.01 5.13
C LEU A 80 37.45 7.27 5.28
N SER A 81 37.11 7.92 4.17
CA SER A 81 36.32 9.15 4.15
C SER A 81 34.80 8.92 4.12
N LYS A 82 34.35 7.74 3.68
CA LYS A 82 32.93 7.45 3.42
C LYS A 82 32.53 6.07 3.90
N ARG A 83 31.31 5.99 4.43
CA ARG A 83 30.71 4.72 4.86
C ARG A 83 29.86 4.14 3.75
N PHE A 84 30.01 2.85 3.52
CA PHE A 84 29.19 2.04 2.64
C PHE A 84 28.49 1.00 3.50
N LEU A 85 27.16 1.07 3.58
CA LEU A 85 26.36 0.19 4.41
C LEU A 85 25.53 -0.73 3.53
N VAL A 86 25.23 -1.93 4.04
CA VAL A 86 24.21 -2.79 3.43
C VAL A 86 22.89 -2.03 3.35
N GLY A 87 22.24 -2.11 2.19
CA GLY A 87 21.05 -1.35 1.84
C GLY A 87 21.33 0.01 1.19
N SER A 88 22.60 0.42 1.07
CA SER A 88 22.96 1.71 0.45
C SER A 88 22.79 1.71 -1.06
N TYR A 89 22.32 2.83 -1.61
CA TYR A 89 22.16 2.99 -3.05
C TYR A 89 23.48 3.38 -3.69
N ILE A 90 23.76 2.79 -4.85
CA ILE A 90 24.96 3.08 -5.63
C ILE A 90 24.60 3.19 -7.10
N GLY A 91 25.15 4.20 -7.77
CA GLY A 91 25.03 4.37 -9.20
C GLY A 91 26.19 3.68 -9.93
N ILE A 92 25.93 3.16 -11.12
CA ILE A 92 26.93 2.61 -12.02
C ILE A 92 26.74 3.31 -13.37
N SER A 93 27.82 3.83 -13.97
CA SER A 93 27.78 4.34 -15.34
C SER A 93 28.45 3.36 -16.28
N LEU A 94 27.70 2.83 -17.24
CA LEU A 94 28.21 1.88 -18.22
C LEU A 94 28.96 2.62 -19.34
N PRO A 95 30.24 2.30 -19.61
CA PRO A 95 30.98 2.89 -20.71
C PRO A 95 30.45 2.49 -22.08
N ILE A 96 30.13 1.21 -22.30
CA ILE A 96 29.77 0.70 -23.63
C ILE A 96 28.30 0.95 -23.95
N ALA A 97 27.39 0.62 -23.03
CA ALA A 97 25.96 0.85 -23.22
C ALA A 97 25.57 2.33 -23.14
N GLU A 98 26.44 3.17 -22.56
CA GLU A 98 26.19 4.59 -22.30
C GLU A 98 24.98 4.89 -21.39
N THR A 99 24.58 3.91 -20.58
CA THR A 99 23.44 4.00 -19.65
C THR A 99 23.90 4.19 -18.20
N LEU A 100 22.92 4.51 -17.34
CA LEU A 100 23.11 4.63 -15.89
C LEU A 100 22.27 3.56 -15.20
N ILE A 101 22.85 2.90 -14.20
CA ILE A 101 22.17 1.88 -13.40
C ILE A 101 22.13 2.34 -11.95
N LEU A 102 20.99 2.12 -11.29
CA LEU A 102 20.87 2.16 -9.84
C LEU A 102 20.98 0.74 -9.30
N GLY A 103 21.86 0.55 -8.33
CA GLY A 103 22.00 -0.67 -7.57
C GLY A 103 21.87 -0.44 -6.07
N ARG A 104 21.80 -1.55 -5.32
CA ARG A 104 21.77 -1.57 -3.86
C ARG A 104 22.85 -2.50 -3.33
N ILE A 105 23.60 -2.04 -2.34
CA ILE A 105 24.64 -2.84 -1.68
C ILE A 105 23.99 -3.95 -0.84
N THR A 106 24.25 -5.21 -1.18
CA THR A 106 23.77 -6.39 -0.44
C THR A 106 24.82 -6.91 0.53
N GLN A 107 26.11 -6.72 0.22
CA GLN A 107 27.22 -7.15 1.06
C GLN A 107 28.38 -6.16 0.99
N VAL A 108 29.08 -6.03 2.12
CA VAL A 108 30.30 -5.23 2.25
C VAL A 108 31.39 -6.13 2.80
N GLU A 109 32.46 -6.35 2.05
CA GLU A 109 33.55 -7.27 2.38
C GLU A 109 34.89 -6.52 2.53
N ARG A 110 35.65 -6.94 3.54
CA ARG A 110 37.01 -6.48 3.81
C ARG A 110 37.89 -7.72 3.91
N SER A 111 39.01 -7.70 3.19
CA SER A 111 39.99 -8.78 3.24
C SER A 111 41.35 -8.19 3.55
N ASP A 112 42.10 -8.82 4.46
CA ASP A 112 43.51 -8.50 4.65
C ASP A 112 44.33 -8.95 3.42
N ILE A 113 45.44 -8.27 3.13
CA ILE A 113 46.34 -8.63 2.03
C ILE A 113 46.76 -10.11 2.07
N LEU A 114 47.01 -10.67 3.26
CA LEU A 114 47.39 -12.08 3.43
C LEU A 114 46.23 -13.02 3.10
N SER A 115 45.00 -12.63 3.42
CA SER A 115 43.79 -13.41 3.07
C SER A 115 43.56 -13.43 1.56
N VAL A 116 43.75 -12.29 0.90
CA VAL A 116 43.68 -12.18 -0.57
C VAL A 116 44.77 -13.05 -1.21
N SER A 117 45.99 -13.03 -0.67
CA SER A 117 47.11 -13.85 -1.13
C SER A 117 47.02 -15.33 -0.69
N ARG A 118 46.00 -15.71 0.08
CA ARG A 118 45.79 -17.06 0.66
C ARG A 118 46.99 -17.55 1.50
N VAL A 119 47.67 -16.63 2.18
CA VAL A 119 48.80 -16.92 3.08
C VAL A 119 48.28 -16.94 4.53
N PRO A 120 48.41 -18.05 5.27
CA PRO A 120 47.95 -18.10 6.66
C PRO A 120 48.90 -17.34 7.59
N ALA A 121 48.34 -16.51 8.47
CA ALA A 121 49.10 -15.94 9.58
C ALA A 121 49.32 -17.01 10.66
N LEU A 122 50.57 -17.32 10.98
CA LEU A 122 50.92 -18.32 11.99
C LEU A 122 50.80 -17.77 13.42
N PHE A 123 50.76 -16.44 13.58
CA PHE A 123 50.63 -15.71 14.83
C PHE A 123 49.79 -14.44 14.61
N PRO A 124 49.07 -13.91 15.62
CA PRO A 124 48.41 -12.62 15.52
C PRO A 124 49.47 -11.49 15.47
N VAL A 125 49.51 -10.76 14.35
CA VAL A 125 50.42 -9.62 14.14
C VAL A 125 49.58 -8.37 13.85
N GLU A 126 49.85 -7.26 14.56
CA GLU A 126 49.23 -5.96 14.27
C GLU A 126 50.02 -5.24 13.17
N GLU A 127 49.61 -5.40 11.91
CA GLU A 127 50.21 -4.72 10.75
C GLU A 127 49.21 -3.79 10.04
N ALA A 128 49.45 -2.47 10.13
CA ALA A 128 48.58 -1.46 9.54
C ALA A 128 48.53 -1.50 7.99
N SER A 129 49.62 -1.95 7.33
CA SER A 129 49.69 -2.05 5.86
C SER A 129 48.78 -3.14 5.28
N GLY A 130 48.51 -4.22 6.03
CA GLY A 130 47.59 -5.28 5.60
C GLY A 130 46.15 -4.79 5.43
N MET A 131 45.82 -3.68 6.10
CA MET A 131 44.51 -3.05 6.08
C MET A 131 44.29 -2.10 4.89
N THR A 132 45.26 -1.85 4.01
CA THR A 132 45.09 -0.87 2.91
C THR A 132 44.42 -1.45 1.66
N THR A 133 43.90 -2.68 1.73
CA THR A 133 43.16 -3.31 0.63
C THR A 133 41.90 -2.51 0.27
N PRO A 134 41.40 -2.61 -0.97
CA PRO A 134 40.11 -2.03 -1.34
C PRO A 134 38.96 -2.63 -0.51
N LEU A 135 37.87 -1.88 -0.40
CA LEU A 135 36.60 -2.39 0.09
C LEU A 135 35.85 -3.03 -1.09
N THR A 136 35.40 -4.27 -0.92
CA THR A 136 34.61 -4.97 -1.95
C THR A 136 33.13 -4.87 -1.63
N LEU A 137 32.34 -4.41 -2.58
CA LEU A 137 30.89 -4.28 -2.48
C LEU A 137 30.23 -5.32 -3.38
N THR A 138 29.25 -6.04 -2.86
CA THR A 138 28.29 -6.80 -3.69
C THR A 138 27.05 -5.93 -3.88
N ILE A 139 26.64 -5.74 -5.14
CA ILE A 139 25.60 -4.79 -5.53
C ILE A 139 24.54 -5.52 -6.36
N GLU A 140 23.31 -5.50 -5.88
CA GLU A 140 22.12 -5.92 -6.62
C GLU A 140 21.69 -4.80 -7.58
N LEU A 141 21.47 -5.13 -8.85
CA LEU A 141 20.98 -4.16 -9.85
C LEU A 141 19.47 -3.96 -9.72
N LEU A 142 19.01 -2.71 -9.60
CA LEU A 142 17.60 -2.37 -9.38
C LEU A 142 16.91 -1.84 -10.64
N SER A 143 17.51 -0.86 -11.31
CA SER A 143 16.95 -0.21 -12.50
C SER A 143 18.03 0.40 -13.38
N GLU A 144 17.72 0.59 -14.66
CA GLU A 144 18.60 1.14 -15.68
C GLU A 144 17.87 2.27 -16.43
N GLU A 145 18.54 3.38 -16.69
CA GLU A 145 18.04 4.49 -17.51
C GLU A 145 18.52 4.33 -18.95
N VAL A 146 17.60 3.99 -19.84
CA VAL A 146 17.84 3.77 -21.27
C VAL A 146 16.97 4.73 -22.08
N GLY A 147 17.59 5.62 -22.86
CA GLY A 147 16.85 6.56 -23.72
C GLY A 147 15.94 7.53 -22.95
N GLY A 148 16.23 7.82 -21.67
CA GLY A 148 15.42 8.67 -20.80
C GLY A 148 14.28 7.96 -20.08
N GLU A 149 14.12 6.64 -20.29
CA GLU A 149 13.18 5.80 -19.56
C GLU A 149 13.89 4.91 -18.55
N VAL A 150 13.30 4.75 -17.37
CA VAL A 150 13.81 3.84 -16.35
C VAL A 150 13.14 2.46 -16.52
N VAL A 151 13.97 1.45 -16.75
CA VAL A 151 13.60 0.07 -17.06
C VAL A 151 14.32 -0.91 -16.11
N PRO A 152 13.91 -2.18 -16.03
CA PRO A 152 14.71 -3.21 -15.39
C PRO A 152 16.11 -3.31 -16.02
N PRO A 153 17.16 -3.61 -15.23
CA PRO A 153 18.51 -3.69 -15.75
C PRO A 153 18.63 -4.83 -16.78
N SER A 154 19.08 -4.49 -17.98
CA SER A 154 19.15 -5.39 -19.13
C SER A 154 20.51 -5.39 -19.81
N SER A 155 21.28 -4.30 -19.64
CA SER A 155 22.63 -4.22 -20.17
C SER A 155 23.62 -5.02 -19.32
N PRO A 156 24.61 -5.68 -19.96
CA PRO A 156 25.73 -6.25 -19.23
C PRO A 156 26.53 -5.13 -18.54
N VAL A 157 26.96 -5.36 -17.31
CA VAL A 157 27.81 -4.41 -16.60
C VAL A 157 29.26 -4.63 -17.00
N ASP A 158 29.90 -3.61 -17.59
CA ASP A 158 31.29 -3.71 -18.01
C ASP A 158 32.24 -3.67 -16.79
N PRO A 159 33.28 -4.53 -16.74
CA PRO A 159 34.37 -4.35 -15.79
C PRO A 159 34.95 -2.93 -15.89
N GLN A 160 35.36 -2.38 -14.76
CA GLN A 160 35.85 -0.99 -14.67
C GLN A 160 34.81 0.11 -14.93
N SER A 161 33.52 -0.23 -15.03
CA SER A 161 32.46 0.79 -15.01
C SER A 161 32.58 1.65 -13.74
N PRO A 162 32.57 3.00 -13.84
CA PRO A 162 32.58 3.86 -12.67
C PRO A 162 31.38 3.63 -11.77
N ILE A 163 31.62 3.45 -10.47
CA ILE A 163 30.57 3.47 -9.44
C ILE A 163 30.59 4.80 -8.69
N PHE A 164 29.41 5.30 -8.35
CA PHE A 164 29.23 6.60 -7.70
C PHE A 164 28.18 6.56 -6.60
N VAL A 165 28.35 7.41 -5.59
CA VAL A 165 27.31 7.67 -4.59
C VAL A 165 26.31 8.66 -5.20
N PRO A 166 25.06 8.24 -5.45
CA PRO A 166 24.11 9.06 -6.19
C PRO A 166 23.55 10.21 -5.36
N ASN A 167 23.18 11.31 -6.02
CA ASN A 167 22.43 12.41 -5.42
C ASN A 167 20.94 12.05 -5.25
N LYS A 168 20.20 12.85 -4.47
CA LYS A 168 18.78 12.59 -4.16
C LYS A 168 17.90 12.55 -5.42
N GLU A 169 18.14 13.42 -6.39
CA GLU A 169 17.35 13.50 -7.62
C GLU A 169 17.55 12.26 -8.50
N PHE A 170 18.77 11.75 -8.60
CA PHE A 170 19.07 10.49 -9.28
C PHE A 170 18.32 9.33 -8.62
N ILE A 171 18.41 9.19 -7.30
CA ILE A 171 17.71 8.11 -6.56
C ILE A 171 16.20 8.22 -6.79
N LYS A 172 15.61 9.41 -6.62
CA LYS A 172 14.18 9.65 -6.80
C LYS A 172 13.72 9.27 -8.22
N ARG A 173 14.46 9.70 -9.25
CA ARG A 173 14.20 9.39 -10.66
C ARG A 173 14.29 7.90 -10.93
N MET A 174 15.38 7.25 -10.53
CA MET A 174 15.66 5.84 -10.80
C MET A 174 14.76 4.86 -10.04
N LEU A 175 14.23 5.27 -8.89
CA LEU A 175 13.21 4.49 -8.15
C LEU A 175 11.79 4.72 -8.69
N GLY A 176 11.58 5.76 -9.51
CA GLY A 176 10.26 6.14 -10.03
C GLY A 176 9.34 6.71 -8.96
N ILE A 177 9.89 7.44 -7.99
CA ILE A 177 9.10 8.03 -6.91
C ILE A 177 8.26 9.19 -7.48
N PRO A 178 6.93 9.16 -7.31
CA PRO A 178 6.05 10.18 -7.88
C PRO A 178 6.17 11.52 -7.15
N ASP A 179 5.92 12.63 -7.85
CA ASP A 179 5.98 13.98 -7.29
C ASP A 179 4.77 14.32 -6.41
N SER A 180 3.59 13.81 -6.78
CA SER A 180 2.31 14.06 -6.11
C SER A 180 1.77 12.80 -5.44
N GLY A 181 0.98 12.96 -4.38
CA GLY A 181 0.30 11.87 -3.69
C GLY A 181 0.38 12.03 -2.17
N ILE A 182 -0.21 11.07 -1.46
CA ILE A 182 -0.24 11.06 0.00
C ILE A 182 1.14 10.65 0.52
N THR A 183 1.86 11.56 1.17
CA THR A 183 3.13 11.25 1.83
C THR A 183 2.89 10.31 3.01
N ILE A 184 3.52 9.13 2.96
CA ILE A 184 3.42 8.10 4.01
C ILE A 184 4.69 7.92 4.82
N GLY A 185 5.84 8.35 4.29
CA GLY A 185 7.13 8.04 4.87
C GLY A 185 8.30 8.61 4.10
N ARG A 186 9.49 8.15 4.47
CA ARG A 186 10.76 8.46 3.81
C ARG A 186 11.49 7.18 3.41
N ILE A 187 12.23 7.23 2.31
CA ILE A 187 13.07 6.10 1.87
C ILE A 187 14.11 5.81 2.95
N VAL A 188 14.39 4.53 3.18
CA VAL A 188 15.44 4.11 4.10
C VAL A 188 16.59 3.47 3.37
N GLU A 189 17.78 3.90 3.75
CA GLU A 189 19.07 3.37 3.36
C GLU A 189 19.68 2.62 4.54
N GLY A 190 19.56 1.29 4.55
CA GLY A 190 19.87 0.47 5.73
C GLY A 190 18.95 0.80 6.91
N TYR A 191 19.39 1.66 7.83
CA TYR A 191 18.58 2.21 8.94
C TYR A 191 18.50 3.75 8.93
N LYS A 192 19.07 4.40 7.92
CA LYS A 192 19.12 5.86 7.81
C LYS A 192 18.02 6.33 6.88
N GLU A 193 17.22 7.30 7.33
CA GLU A 193 16.25 7.95 6.45
C GLU A 193 16.96 8.84 5.44
N LEU A 194 16.62 8.64 4.17
CA LEU A 194 16.90 9.59 3.12
C LEU A 194 15.77 10.62 3.11
N ASP A 195 16.13 11.87 2.88
CA ASP A 195 15.17 12.96 2.71
C ASP A 195 14.57 12.91 1.30
N ILE A 196 13.88 11.80 1.01
CA ILE A 196 13.11 11.49 -0.18
C ILE A 196 11.79 10.88 0.30
N GLU A 197 10.69 11.56 0.02
CA GLU A 197 9.37 11.16 0.47
C GLU A 197 8.84 9.96 -0.31
N VAL A 198 8.16 9.05 0.39
CA VAL A 198 7.38 7.97 -0.22
C VAL A 198 5.92 8.40 -0.26
N LYS A 199 5.32 8.34 -1.45
CA LYS A 199 3.96 8.84 -1.71
C LYS A 199 3.06 7.77 -2.32
N LEU A 200 1.78 7.77 -1.92
CA LEU A 200 0.72 6.99 -2.55
C LEU A 200 -0.09 7.88 -3.49
N THR A 201 0.01 7.63 -4.80
CA THR A 201 -0.76 8.36 -5.83
C THR A 201 -2.22 7.94 -5.81
N GLY A 202 -3.11 8.76 -6.40
CA GLY A 202 -4.50 8.35 -6.65
C GLY A 202 -4.59 7.07 -7.48
N GLU A 203 -3.63 6.85 -8.38
CA GLU A 203 -3.53 5.61 -9.14
C GLU A 203 -3.22 4.40 -8.25
N ILE A 204 -2.25 4.50 -7.34
CA ILE A 204 -1.96 3.43 -6.37
C ILE A 204 -3.21 3.12 -5.52
N LEU A 205 -3.87 4.16 -5.03
CA LEU A 205 -5.03 4.00 -4.14
C LEU A 205 -6.22 3.33 -4.82
N ARG A 206 -6.58 3.73 -6.06
CA ARG A 206 -7.69 3.11 -6.81
C ARG A 206 -7.42 1.66 -7.25
N HIS A 207 -6.16 1.22 -7.22
CA HIS A 207 -5.76 -0.18 -7.44
C HIS A 207 -5.59 -0.96 -6.14
N HIS A 208 -6.05 -0.39 -5.03
CA HIS A 208 -6.10 -0.96 -3.70
C HIS A 208 -4.74 -1.27 -3.07
N VAL A 209 -4.70 -1.14 -1.75
CA VAL A 209 -3.50 -1.30 -0.94
C VAL A 209 -3.78 -2.31 0.16
N LEU A 210 -2.93 -3.34 0.27
CA LEU A 210 -2.91 -4.25 1.41
C LEU A 210 -1.80 -3.82 2.36
N VAL A 211 -2.12 -3.58 3.62
CA VAL A 211 -1.16 -3.26 4.69
C VAL A 211 -1.07 -4.43 5.67
N VAL A 212 0.10 -5.04 5.79
CA VAL A 212 0.34 -6.16 6.70
C VAL A 212 1.34 -5.76 7.79
N GLY A 213 1.06 -6.13 9.02
CA GLY A 213 2.01 -5.98 10.13
C GLY A 213 1.45 -6.52 11.43
N THR A 214 2.32 -7.05 12.29
CA THR A 214 1.97 -7.52 13.63
C THR A 214 1.56 -6.37 14.54
N THR A 215 0.94 -6.69 15.67
CA THR A 215 0.60 -5.70 16.71
C THR A 215 1.85 -4.90 17.12
N GLY A 216 1.72 -3.58 17.14
CA GLY A 216 2.82 -2.66 17.45
C GLY A 216 3.85 -2.46 16.33
N ALA A 217 3.66 -3.05 15.13
CA ALA A 217 4.54 -2.81 13.98
C ALA A 217 4.40 -1.40 13.38
N GLY A 218 3.33 -0.67 13.70
CA GLY A 218 3.05 0.68 13.20
C GLY A 218 1.95 0.77 12.14
N LYS A 219 1.14 -0.29 11.94
CA LYS A 219 0.02 -0.36 10.98
C LYS A 219 -0.98 0.78 11.20
N THR A 220 -1.57 0.86 12.39
CA THR A 220 -2.54 1.92 12.76
C THR A 220 -1.93 3.32 12.65
N ASN A 221 -0.63 3.48 13.00
CA ASN A 221 0.08 4.74 12.82
C ASN A 221 0.15 5.15 11.33
N LEU A 222 0.56 4.22 10.45
CA LEU A 222 0.62 4.46 9.02
C LEU A 222 -0.76 4.85 8.45
N LEU A 223 -1.83 4.15 8.86
CA LEU A 223 -3.19 4.47 8.42
C LEU A 223 -3.66 5.84 8.91
N LYS A 224 -3.31 6.24 10.14
CA LYS A 224 -3.60 7.58 10.67
C LYS A 224 -2.85 8.68 9.90
N VAL A 225 -1.60 8.42 9.50
CA VAL A 225 -0.85 9.32 8.60
C VAL A 225 -1.56 9.46 7.26
N ILE A 226 -1.98 8.35 6.64
CA ILE A 226 -2.70 8.36 5.36
C ILE A 226 -4.02 9.15 5.49
N LEU A 227 -4.80 8.88 6.55
CA LEU A 227 -6.06 9.56 6.82
C LEU A 227 -5.87 11.08 6.89
N ARG A 228 -4.87 11.53 7.68
CA ARG A 228 -4.54 12.96 7.89
C ARG A 228 -4.02 13.63 6.61
N ASN A 229 -3.09 12.98 5.92
CA ASN A 229 -2.41 13.56 4.75
C ASN A 229 -3.19 13.39 3.44
N SER A 230 -4.32 12.67 3.44
CA SER A 230 -5.15 12.53 2.26
C SER A 230 -5.82 13.86 1.91
N GLU A 231 -5.83 14.23 0.63
CA GLU A 231 -6.61 15.37 0.11
C GLU A 231 -7.96 14.92 -0.48
N ILE A 232 -8.17 13.61 -0.58
CA ILE A 232 -9.44 13.02 -1.00
C ILE A 232 -10.28 12.60 0.22
N PRO A 233 -11.61 12.46 0.06
CA PRO A 233 -12.48 12.00 1.14
C PRO A 233 -12.11 10.59 1.57
N VAL A 234 -12.06 10.36 2.89
CA VAL A 234 -11.66 9.08 3.49
C VAL A 234 -12.70 8.64 4.50
N ILE A 235 -13.06 7.36 4.46
CA ILE A 235 -13.82 6.71 5.53
C ILE A 235 -13.05 5.52 6.09
N VAL A 236 -12.92 5.45 7.41
CA VAL A 236 -12.31 4.33 8.12
C VAL A 236 -13.38 3.48 8.78
N PHE A 237 -13.37 2.17 8.56
CA PHE A 237 -14.21 1.21 9.26
C PHE A 237 -13.44 0.64 10.45
N ASP A 238 -13.85 1.04 11.66
CA ASP A 238 -13.04 0.89 12.88
C ASP A 238 -13.75 0.02 13.92
N ILE A 239 -13.27 -1.22 14.08
CA ILE A 239 -13.78 -2.16 15.10
C ILE A 239 -13.18 -1.86 16.48
N GLN A 240 -11.98 -1.27 16.55
CA GLN A 240 -11.21 -1.13 17.79
C GLN A 240 -11.33 0.27 18.42
N GLY A 241 -11.80 1.27 17.68
CA GLY A 241 -11.99 2.64 18.13
C GLY A 241 -10.75 3.53 18.07
N ASP A 242 -9.70 3.10 17.36
CA ASP A 242 -8.42 3.80 17.29
C ASP A 242 -8.47 5.11 16.50
N TYR A 243 -9.47 5.29 15.63
CA TYR A 243 -9.56 6.41 14.68
C TYR A 243 -10.54 7.49 15.12
N VAL A 244 -11.40 7.20 16.11
CA VAL A 244 -12.40 8.13 16.66
C VAL A 244 -11.77 9.44 17.13
N THR A 245 -10.75 9.35 17.98
CA THR A 245 -10.08 10.56 18.52
C THR A 245 -9.36 11.37 17.44
N PRO A 246 -8.53 10.76 16.56
CA PRO A 246 -7.97 11.46 15.41
C PRO A 246 -9.01 12.20 14.57
N VAL A 247 -10.09 11.54 14.16
CA VAL A 247 -11.14 12.14 13.32
C VAL A 247 -11.84 13.27 14.03
N ALA A 248 -12.19 13.11 15.32
CA ALA A 248 -12.79 14.17 16.12
C ALA A 248 -11.91 15.41 16.24
N ARG A 249 -10.58 15.25 16.29
CA ARG A 249 -9.62 16.36 16.36
C ARG A 249 -9.39 17.06 15.03
N MET A 250 -9.53 16.33 13.91
CA MET A 250 -9.52 16.88 12.55
C MET A 250 -10.86 17.55 12.18
N GLY A 251 -11.86 17.49 13.07
CA GLY A 251 -13.19 18.02 12.84
C GLY A 251 -14.00 17.26 11.80
N GLY A 252 -13.75 15.96 11.71
CA GLY A 252 -14.42 15.07 10.77
C GLY A 252 -15.77 14.55 11.25
N ASN A 253 -16.19 13.43 10.66
CA ASN A 253 -17.47 12.78 10.89
C ASN A 253 -17.28 11.43 11.58
N VAL A 254 -17.99 11.22 12.68
CA VAL A 254 -18.09 9.93 13.36
C VAL A 254 -19.47 9.36 13.07
N ILE A 255 -19.50 8.25 12.35
CA ILE A 255 -20.69 7.46 12.07
C ILE A 255 -20.74 6.36 13.12
N LEU A 256 -21.79 6.36 13.94
CA LEU A 256 -21.93 5.45 15.06
C LEU A 256 -23.21 4.63 14.89
N PRO A 257 -23.12 3.44 14.27
CA PRO A 257 -24.20 2.47 14.33
C PRO A 257 -24.52 2.13 15.78
N ILE A 258 -25.79 2.23 16.17
CA ILE A 258 -26.22 1.90 17.54
C ILE A 258 -27.20 0.74 17.54
N THR A 259 -27.20 -0.01 18.65
CA THR A 259 -28.10 -1.13 18.84
C THR A 259 -29.32 -0.75 19.68
N ARG A 260 -30.38 -1.55 19.57
CA ARG A 260 -31.62 -1.45 20.37
C ARG A 260 -31.39 -1.43 21.88
N ASP A 261 -30.29 -2.01 22.36
CA ASP A 261 -29.94 -2.04 23.79
C ASP A 261 -29.70 -0.62 24.32
N TYR A 262 -29.04 0.20 23.51
CA TYR A 262 -28.70 1.58 23.84
C TYR A 262 -29.81 2.57 23.51
N ALA A 263 -30.75 2.19 22.65
CA ALA A 263 -31.89 3.02 22.28
C ALA A 263 -32.87 3.30 23.45
N LYS A 264 -32.73 2.55 24.55
CA LYS A 264 -33.44 2.80 25.82
C LYS A 264 -32.92 4.03 26.57
N LEU A 265 -31.65 4.37 26.38
CA LEU A 265 -31.01 5.55 26.93
C LEU A 265 -31.47 6.79 26.16
N GLY A 266 -31.37 7.93 26.83
CA GLY A 266 -31.62 9.18 26.15
C GLY A 266 -30.54 9.55 25.15
N VAL A 267 -30.86 10.32 24.09
CA VAL A 267 -29.86 10.80 23.11
C VAL A 267 -28.70 11.51 23.82
N THR A 268 -29.01 12.47 24.68
CA THR A 268 -28.01 13.21 25.47
C THR A 268 -27.23 12.31 26.43
N GLU A 269 -27.91 11.38 27.10
CA GLU A 269 -27.30 10.44 28.04
C GLU A 269 -26.32 9.49 27.32
N PHE A 270 -26.74 8.96 26.17
CA PHE A 270 -25.93 8.10 25.32
C PHE A 270 -24.71 8.84 24.79
N ILE A 271 -24.85 10.08 24.31
CA ILE A 271 -23.72 10.87 23.82
C ILE A 271 -22.72 11.14 24.96
N ASN A 272 -23.18 11.44 26.18
CA ASN A 272 -22.28 11.60 27.32
C ASN A 272 -21.54 10.31 27.68
N LEU A 273 -22.23 9.15 27.62
CA LEU A 273 -21.61 7.84 27.79
C LEU A 273 -20.56 7.57 26.69
N TYR A 274 -20.88 7.94 25.45
CA TYR A 274 -20.00 7.84 24.29
C TYR A 274 -18.72 8.64 24.48
N LEU A 275 -18.84 9.93 24.83
CA LEU A 275 -17.70 10.81 25.07
C LEU A 275 -16.78 10.26 26.17
N LYS A 276 -17.36 9.67 27.22
CA LYS A 276 -16.59 9.03 28.29
C LYS A 276 -15.84 7.79 27.82
N ARG A 277 -16.51 6.87 27.09
CA ARG A 277 -15.91 5.62 26.57
C ARG A 277 -14.88 5.85 25.46
N SER A 278 -15.03 6.92 24.69
CA SER A 278 -14.14 7.27 23.57
C SER A 278 -12.98 8.17 23.96
N ASN A 279 -12.79 8.47 25.25
CA ASN A 279 -11.76 9.40 25.75
C ASN A 279 -11.86 10.82 25.14
N LEU A 280 -13.10 11.30 24.96
CA LEU A 280 -13.44 12.61 24.39
C LEU A 280 -14.11 13.53 25.43
N GLN A 281 -13.81 13.36 26.72
CA GLN A 281 -14.45 14.12 27.81
C GLN A 281 -14.27 15.65 27.72
N GLY A 282 -13.28 16.12 26.94
CA GLY A 282 -13.10 17.55 26.66
C GLY A 282 -14.04 18.11 25.58
N TYR A 283 -14.96 17.31 25.05
CA TYR A 283 -16.00 17.75 24.13
C TYR A 283 -17.36 17.77 24.83
N THR A 284 -18.21 18.71 24.43
CA THR A 284 -19.57 18.89 24.94
C THR A 284 -20.55 18.95 23.77
N ILE A 285 -21.83 18.71 24.06
CA ILE A 285 -22.91 18.76 23.07
C ILE A 285 -23.20 20.22 22.73
N GLY A 286 -23.02 20.59 21.47
CA GLY A 286 -23.40 21.91 20.96
C GLY A 286 -24.84 21.92 20.45
N GLU A 287 -25.06 21.33 19.28
CA GLU A 287 -26.36 21.26 18.62
C GLU A 287 -26.73 19.81 18.30
N ILE A 288 -28.02 19.47 18.41
CA ILE A 288 -28.57 18.17 18.02
C ILE A 288 -29.68 18.43 16.99
N GLU A 289 -29.50 17.89 15.79
CA GLU A 289 -30.48 17.92 14.70
C GLU A 289 -30.79 16.48 14.25
N GLY A 290 -31.97 15.98 14.62
CA GLY A 290 -32.37 14.60 14.30
C GLY A 290 -31.42 13.58 14.94
N ASN A 291 -30.71 12.82 14.11
CA ASN A 291 -29.72 11.83 14.56
C ASN A 291 -28.27 12.32 14.43
N LYS A 292 -28.05 13.60 14.13
CA LYS A 292 -26.74 14.26 14.08
C LYS A 292 -26.55 15.13 15.33
N ALA A 293 -25.38 15.04 15.94
CA ALA A 293 -24.95 15.92 17.02
C ALA A 293 -23.62 16.58 16.65
N VAL A 294 -23.53 17.90 16.84
CA VAL A 294 -22.28 18.66 16.71
C VAL A 294 -21.63 18.74 18.09
N LEU A 295 -20.41 18.22 18.21
CA LEU A 295 -19.68 18.14 19.46
C LEU A 295 -18.50 19.11 19.43
N ARG A 296 -18.40 19.99 20.43
CA ARG A 296 -17.43 21.10 20.50
C ARG A 296 -16.54 20.98 21.72
N ASN A 297 -15.24 21.25 21.56
CA ASN A 297 -14.30 21.36 22.68
C ASN A 297 -14.02 22.81 23.09
N ASP A 298 -13.32 22.99 24.22
CA ASP A 298 -12.98 24.31 24.78
C ASP A 298 -12.08 25.17 23.86
N LYS A 299 -11.43 24.55 22.88
CA LYS A 299 -10.59 25.23 21.87
C LYS A 299 -11.37 25.61 20.61
N GLY A 300 -12.69 25.41 20.59
CA GLY A 300 -13.55 25.70 19.45
C GLY A 300 -13.43 24.72 18.29
N LYS A 301 -12.73 23.59 18.42
CA LYS A 301 -12.77 22.53 17.40
C LYS A 301 -14.07 21.73 17.55
N GLU A 302 -14.72 21.45 16.43
CA GLU A 302 -15.98 20.73 16.37
C GLU A 302 -15.86 19.49 15.51
N PHE A 303 -16.64 18.45 15.81
CA PHE A 303 -16.82 17.30 14.92
C PHE A 303 -18.28 16.86 14.91
N ASN A 304 -18.68 16.14 13.86
CA ASN A 304 -20.04 15.63 13.71
C ASN A 304 -20.13 14.20 14.22
N LEU A 305 -21.13 13.89 15.05
CA LEU A 305 -21.49 12.55 15.48
C LEU A 305 -22.86 12.17 14.90
N TYR A 306 -22.92 11.10 14.13
CA TYR A 306 -24.16 10.56 13.54
C TYR A 306 -24.53 9.28 14.26
N LEU A 307 -25.68 9.26 14.94
CA LEU A 307 -26.27 8.06 15.52
C LEU A 307 -27.08 7.32 14.45
N VAL A 308 -26.64 6.13 14.07
CA VAL A 308 -27.16 5.45 12.88
C VAL A 308 -27.81 4.13 13.23
N ALA A 309 -28.91 3.84 12.54
CA ALA A 309 -29.47 2.51 12.44
C ALA A 309 -30.08 2.32 11.06
N PHE A 310 -30.39 1.08 10.71
CA PHE A 310 -30.84 0.73 9.38
C PHE A 310 -32.33 0.44 9.36
N ARG A 311 -33.06 1.00 8.40
CA ARG A 311 -34.48 0.74 8.21
C ARG A 311 -34.67 -0.49 7.35
N LEU A 312 -35.42 -1.49 7.83
CA LEU A 312 -35.65 -2.71 7.04
C LEU A 312 -36.30 -2.38 5.69
N THR A 313 -37.26 -1.47 5.69
CA THR A 313 -37.96 -1.00 4.50
C THR A 313 -37.04 -0.40 3.41
N GLU A 314 -35.84 0.06 3.79
CA GLU A 314 -34.87 0.69 2.88
C GLU A 314 -33.67 -0.21 2.57
N THR A 315 -33.36 -1.17 3.45
CA THR A 315 -32.17 -2.04 3.34
C THR A 315 -32.47 -3.48 2.97
N TYR A 316 -33.74 -3.91 2.93
CA TYR A 316 -34.10 -5.32 2.70
C TYR A 316 -33.51 -5.93 1.41
N ASN A 317 -33.32 -5.14 0.35
CA ASN A 317 -32.68 -5.60 -0.88
C ASN A 317 -31.19 -5.90 -0.71
N LEU A 318 -30.51 -5.15 0.17
CA LEU A 318 -29.08 -5.25 0.39
C LEU A 318 -28.73 -6.28 1.46
N LEU A 319 -29.58 -6.43 2.49
CA LEU A 319 -29.31 -7.30 3.64
C LEU A 319 -28.83 -8.70 3.25
N PRO A 320 -29.44 -9.43 2.29
CA PRO A 320 -28.95 -10.75 1.90
C PRO A 320 -27.57 -10.78 1.23
N GLU A 321 -27.10 -9.67 0.65
CA GLU A 321 -25.79 -9.59 0.01
C GLU A 321 -24.66 -9.31 1.01
N VAL A 322 -24.99 -8.60 2.10
CA VAL A 322 -24.01 -8.13 3.11
C VAL A 322 -24.05 -8.93 4.41
N SER A 323 -25.08 -9.75 4.59
CA SER A 323 -25.30 -10.58 5.76
C SER A 323 -24.86 -12.02 5.50
N PRO A 324 -24.13 -12.66 6.44
CA PRO A 324 -23.79 -14.08 6.33
C PRO A 324 -24.95 -15.01 6.71
N PHE A 325 -26.14 -14.47 7.03
CA PHE A 325 -27.27 -15.24 7.57
C PHE A 325 -28.14 -15.87 6.48
N PHE A 326 -28.10 -15.36 5.26
CA PHE A 326 -28.95 -15.84 4.17
C PHE A 326 -28.24 -16.88 3.30
N SER A 327 -28.98 -17.90 2.89
CA SER A 327 -28.62 -18.70 1.71
C SER A 327 -28.95 -17.93 0.44
N ALA A 328 -28.33 -18.28 -0.70
CA ALA A 328 -28.58 -17.60 -1.97
C ALA A 328 -30.07 -17.57 -2.34
N GLN A 329 -30.75 -18.73 -2.27
CA GLN A 329 -32.18 -18.81 -2.57
C GLN A 329 -33.04 -18.12 -1.52
N GLY A 330 -32.71 -18.27 -0.22
CA GLY A 330 -33.44 -17.63 0.87
C GLY A 330 -33.37 -16.10 0.79
N GLY A 331 -32.20 -15.57 0.42
CA GLY A 331 -31.97 -14.16 0.19
C GLY A 331 -32.87 -13.58 -0.90
N GLU A 332 -32.93 -14.21 -2.07
CA GLU A 332 -33.79 -13.74 -3.17
C GLU A 332 -35.28 -13.74 -2.80
N PHE A 333 -35.77 -14.81 -2.17
CA PHE A 333 -37.17 -14.84 -1.72
C PHE A 333 -37.44 -13.83 -0.61
N PHE A 334 -36.49 -13.62 0.31
CA PHE A 334 -36.60 -12.58 1.33
C PHE A 334 -36.77 -11.19 0.69
N LYS A 335 -36.02 -10.86 -0.37
CA LYS A 335 -36.17 -9.59 -1.08
C LYS A 335 -37.58 -9.43 -1.65
N ILE A 336 -38.08 -10.46 -2.35
CA ILE A 336 -39.41 -10.45 -2.98
C ILE A 336 -40.51 -10.28 -1.92
N VAL A 337 -40.47 -11.11 -0.88
CA VAL A 337 -41.48 -11.17 0.18
C VAL A 337 -41.51 -9.85 0.96
N THR A 338 -40.33 -9.35 1.37
CA THR A 338 -40.23 -8.11 2.16
C THR A 338 -40.73 -6.89 1.37
N ARG A 339 -40.47 -6.84 0.06
CA ARG A 339 -40.99 -5.79 -0.82
C ARG A 339 -42.52 -5.76 -0.86
N GLU A 340 -43.19 -6.92 -0.78
CA GLU A 340 -44.65 -7.00 -0.83
C GLU A 340 -45.32 -6.62 0.49
N CYS A 341 -44.76 -7.04 1.63
CA CYS A 341 -45.37 -6.77 2.94
C CYS A 341 -44.98 -5.40 3.53
N GLY A 342 -43.82 -4.83 3.19
CA GLY A 342 -43.39 -3.52 3.68
C GLY A 342 -43.24 -3.43 5.21
N SER A 343 -42.93 -4.55 5.87
CA SER A 343 -42.90 -4.66 7.32
C SER A 343 -41.60 -4.13 7.95
N ILE A 344 -41.67 -3.84 9.26
CA ILE A 344 -40.51 -3.72 10.13
C ILE A 344 -40.04 -5.11 10.61
N ILE A 345 -38.81 -5.19 11.12
CA ILE A 345 -38.18 -6.47 11.50
C ILE A 345 -38.94 -7.22 12.60
N ASP A 346 -39.58 -6.51 13.54
CA ASP A 346 -40.30 -7.13 14.67
C ASP A 346 -41.63 -7.77 14.27
N GLU A 347 -42.27 -7.24 13.23
CA GLU A 347 -43.57 -7.68 12.74
C GLU A 347 -43.45 -8.53 11.46
N TRP A 348 -42.22 -8.75 10.98
CA TRP A 348 -41.95 -9.33 9.66
C TRP A 348 -42.58 -10.71 9.47
N GLU A 349 -42.46 -11.60 10.46
CA GLU A 349 -43.01 -12.95 10.37
C GLU A 349 -44.53 -12.95 10.20
N GLU A 350 -45.23 -12.15 11.00
CA GLU A 350 -46.69 -12.03 10.96
C GLU A 350 -47.15 -11.40 9.64
N MET A 351 -46.60 -10.22 9.32
CA MET A 351 -46.99 -9.41 8.17
C MET A 351 -46.67 -10.07 6.82
N CYS A 352 -45.54 -10.79 6.74
CA CYS A 352 -45.05 -11.33 5.48
C CYS A 352 -45.45 -12.80 5.25
N SER A 353 -46.16 -13.43 6.20
CA SER A 353 -46.69 -14.80 6.10
C SER A 353 -47.61 -15.02 4.89
N SER A 354 -48.43 -14.03 4.55
CA SER A 354 -49.32 -14.06 3.39
C SER A 354 -48.54 -13.96 2.07
N ALA A 355 -47.53 -13.08 2.02
CA ALA A 355 -46.65 -12.90 0.86
C ALA A 355 -45.80 -14.15 0.57
N MET A 356 -45.32 -14.86 1.60
CA MET A 356 -44.63 -16.15 1.43
C MET A 356 -45.52 -17.21 0.78
N ARG A 357 -46.78 -17.34 1.24
CA ARG A 357 -47.76 -18.27 0.65
C ARG A 357 -48.09 -17.92 -0.79
N LYS A 358 -48.31 -16.63 -1.08
CA LYS A 358 -48.60 -16.12 -2.43
C LYS A 358 -47.47 -16.41 -3.41
N ASN A 359 -46.22 -16.24 -2.99
CA ASN A 359 -45.03 -16.52 -3.81
C ASN A 359 -44.63 -18.01 -3.85
N LYS A 360 -45.45 -18.90 -3.26
CA LYS A 360 -45.23 -20.36 -3.24
C LYS A 360 -43.83 -20.75 -2.72
N VAL A 361 -43.32 -20.01 -1.73
CA VAL A 361 -42.03 -20.30 -1.10
C VAL A 361 -42.10 -21.67 -0.45
N TYR A 362 -41.14 -22.56 -0.71
CA TYR A 362 -41.15 -23.92 -0.14
C TYR A 362 -40.94 -23.90 1.39
N PRO A 363 -41.54 -24.80 2.19
CA PRO A 363 -41.46 -24.75 3.65
C PRO A 363 -40.04 -24.66 4.23
N THR A 364 -39.09 -25.43 3.70
CA THR A 364 -37.69 -25.37 4.15
C THR A 364 -37.04 -24.02 3.87
N THR A 365 -37.39 -23.37 2.75
CA THR A 365 -36.92 -22.02 2.43
C THR A 365 -37.57 -20.99 3.36
N GLN A 366 -38.85 -21.14 3.70
CA GLN A 366 -39.52 -20.29 4.68
C GLN A 366 -38.83 -20.36 6.04
N GLU A 367 -38.56 -21.57 6.54
CA GLU A 367 -37.83 -21.77 7.81
C GLU A 367 -36.45 -21.13 7.78
N ASN A 368 -35.71 -21.27 6.68
CA ASN A 368 -34.39 -20.64 6.51
C ASN A 368 -34.49 -19.10 6.54
N ILE A 369 -35.49 -18.52 5.88
CA ILE A 369 -35.71 -17.07 5.91
C ILE A 369 -36.09 -16.61 7.33
N LEU A 370 -36.99 -17.30 8.02
CA LEU A 370 -37.40 -16.97 9.38
C LEU A 370 -36.22 -17.00 10.37
N ARG A 371 -35.35 -18.01 10.26
CA ARG A 371 -34.10 -18.06 11.04
C ARG A 371 -33.18 -16.88 10.71
N SER A 372 -33.04 -16.54 9.43
CA SER A 372 -32.22 -15.39 8.99
C SER A 372 -32.77 -14.07 9.53
N VAL A 373 -34.08 -13.86 9.47
CA VAL A 373 -34.77 -12.68 10.02
C VAL A 373 -34.62 -12.60 11.53
N THR A 374 -34.68 -13.74 12.23
CA THR A 374 -34.42 -13.79 13.67
C THR A 374 -32.99 -13.36 13.98
N LEU A 375 -31.99 -13.88 13.26
CA LEU A 375 -30.58 -13.49 13.44
C LEU A 375 -30.35 -12.00 13.11
N LEU A 376 -31.00 -11.49 12.06
CA LEU A 376 -30.99 -10.06 11.73
C LEU A 376 -31.56 -9.21 12.87
N ARG A 377 -32.67 -9.64 13.49
CA ARG A 377 -33.25 -8.93 14.63
C ARG A 377 -32.30 -8.90 15.82
N GLU A 378 -31.59 -9.99 16.10
CA GLU A 378 -30.63 -10.10 17.20
C GLU A 378 -29.39 -9.19 17.01
N THR A 379 -29.05 -8.80 15.77
CA THR A 379 -28.00 -7.79 15.54
C THR A 379 -28.30 -6.46 16.24
N GLY A 380 -29.59 -6.16 16.44
CA GLY A 380 -30.06 -4.97 17.13
C GLY A 380 -29.85 -3.66 16.38
N VAL A 381 -29.34 -3.66 15.15
CA VAL A 381 -29.07 -2.42 14.37
C VAL A 381 -30.18 -2.07 13.38
N ILE A 382 -31.22 -2.91 13.27
CA ILE A 382 -32.34 -2.72 12.36
C ILE A 382 -33.55 -2.15 13.11
N ASP A 383 -34.22 -1.17 12.51
CA ASP A 383 -35.45 -0.54 12.99
C ASP A 383 -35.35 -0.11 14.47
N VAL A 384 -34.28 0.62 14.79
CA VAL A 384 -34.00 1.12 16.15
C VAL A 384 -34.86 2.36 16.43
N LYS A 385 -35.59 2.37 17.55
CA LYS A 385 -36.39 3.52 18.02
C LYS A 385 -35.74 4.15 19.25
N MET A 386 -35.51 5.47 19.25
CA MET A 386 -35.09 6.20 20.45
C MET A 386 -36.25 6.98 21.07
N LYS A 387 -36.30 7.02 22.40
CA LYS A 387 -37.41 7.61 23.16
C LYS A 387 -37.59 9.11 22.94
N GLU A 388 -36.52 9.92 22.96
CA GLU A 388 -36.67 11.39 22.80
C GLU A 388 -36.92 11.85 21.38
N LEU A 389 -36.63 11.01 20.38
CA LEU A 389 -36.97 11.30 18.98
C LEU A 389 -38.46 11.07 18.72
N LYS A 390 -39.38 11.33 19.67
CA LYS A 390 -40.84 11.16 19.52
C LYS A 390 -41.28 9.81 18.92
N GLY A 391 -40.52 8.74 19.15
CA GLY A 391 -40.79 7.41 18.58
C GLY A 391 -40.35 7.22 17.12
N TYR A 392 -39.62 8.17 16.53
CA TYR A 392 -39.00 8.01 15.22
C TYR A 392 -37.90 6.95 15.26
N TYR A 393 -37.82 6.22 14.16
CA TYR A 393 -36.72 5.30 13.92
C TYR A 393 -35.46 6.08 13.56
N LEU A 394 -34.32 5.60 14.03
CA LEU A 394 -33.04 6.06 13.52
C LEU A 394 -32.88 5.64 12.06
N TYR A 395 -32.13 6.45 11.33
CA TYR A 395 -31.96 6.34 9.89
C TYR A 395 -30.48 6.50 9.50
N GLU A 396 -30.17 6.18 8.25
CA GLU A 396 -28.84 6.31 7.67
C GLU A 396 -28.43 7.79 7.53
N PRO A 397 -27.14 8.16 7.64
CA PRO A 397 -26.72 9.54 7.43
C PRO A 397 -26.87 9.93 5.96
N ASN A 398 -26.89 11.23 5.67
CA ASN A 398 -26.76 11.69 4.29
C ASN A 398 -25.34 11.43 3.78
N TYR A 399 -25.15 10.34 3.05
CA TYR A 399 -23.84 9.93 2.53
C TYR A 399 -23.19 10.95 1.59
N LYS A 400 -23.94 11.92 1.03
CA LYS A 400 -23.35 13.00 0.22
C LYS A 400 -22.39 13.87 1.01
N ASP A 401 -22.68 14.09 2.29
CA ASP A 401 -21.83 14.91 3.16
C ASP A 401 -20.48 14.21 3.41
N LEU A 402 -20.48 12.87 3.40
CA LEU A 402 -19.29 12.05 3.62
C LEU A 402 -18.38 11.89 2.39
N VAL A 403 -18.93 12.13 1.20
CA VAL A 403 -18.22 12.05 -0.10
C VAL A 403 -17.79 13.44 -0.59
N SER A 404 -18.09 14.50 0.16
CA SER A 404 -17.66 15.86 -0.12
C SER A 404 -16.13 16.01 0.00
N SER A 405 -15.55 16.94 -0.78
CA SER A 405 -14.09 17.14 -0.89
C SER A 405 -13.45 17.31 0.48
N ASP A 406 -12.38 16.53 0.75
CA ASP A 406 -11.58 16.45 1.99
C ASP A 406 -12.18 15.77 3.22
N ALA A 407 -13.45 15.35 3.19
CA ALA A 407 -14.14 14.80 4.36
C ALA A 407 -13.38 13.63 5.02
N LYS A 408 -13.15 13.73 6.33
CA LYS A 408 -12.54 12.67 7.16
C LYS A 408 -13.62 12.00 7.98
N SER A 409 -13.83 10.71 7.75
CA SER A 409 -14.91 9.99 8.39
C SER A 409 -14.42 8.70 9.03
N VAL A 410 -15.05 8.32 10.15
CA VAL A 410 -14.85 7.02 10.80
C VAL A 410 -16.19 6.41 11.13
N VAL A 411 -16.34 5.11 10.85
CA VAL A 411 -17.44 4.29 11.32
C VAL A 411 -16.97 3.58 12.59
N ASP A 412 -17.45 4.03 13.76
CA ASP A 412 -17.11 3.43 15.05
C ASP A 412 -18.01 2.21 15.29
N LEU A 413 -17.46 1.02 15.04
CA LEU A 413 -18.19 -0.24 15.09
C LEU A 413 -18.12 -0.92 16.47
N ARG A 414 -17.43 -0.33 17.45
CA ARG A 414 -17.27 -0.94 18.78
C ARG A 414 -18.62 -1.29 19.41
N TRP A 415 -19.59 -0.39 19.31
CA TRP A 415 -20.90 -0.53 19.94
C TRP A 415 -21.74 -1.66 19.34
N VAL A 416 -21.67 -1.84 18.02
CA VAL A 416 -22.35 -2.94 17.35
C VAL A 416 -21.59 -4.25 17.47
N SER A 417 -20.26 -4.19 17.61
CA SER A 417 -19.43 -5.38 17.83
C SER A 417 -19.71 -6.09 19.16
N GLU A 418 -20.29 -5.39 20.15
CA GLU A 418 -20.77 -6.00 21.40
C GLU A 418 -21.88 -7.04 21.16
N LYS A 419 -22.66 -6.92 20.07
CA LYS A 419 -23.62 -7.94 19.62
C LYS A 419 -22.99 -9.06 18.80
N GLY A 420 -21.73 -8.90 18.41
CA GLY A 420 -20.97 -9.84 17.59
C GLY A 420 -20.37 -9.18 16.34
N ILE A 421 -19.27 -9.76 15.86
CA ILE A 421 -18.53 -9.29 14.69
C ILE A 421 -19.42 -9.22 13.45
N SER A 422 -20.33 -10.19 13.24
CA SER A 422 -21.24 -10.19 12.09
C SER A 422 -22.16 -8.96 12.04
N SER A 423 -22.53 -8.39 13.20
CA SER A 423 -23.33 -7.16 13.27
C SER A 423 -22.49 -5.94 12.86
N ALA A 424 -21.23 -5.91 13.26
CA ALA A 424 -20.28 -4.87 12.87
C ALA A 424 -19.96 -4.92 11.36
N THR A 425 -19.66 -6.11 10.82
CA THR A 425 -19.35 -6.27 9.39
C THR A 425 -20.56 -5.98 8.52
N MET A 426 -21.76 -6.43 8.91
CA MET A 426 -22.99 -6.07 8.21
C MET A 426 -23.20 -4.55 8.17
N SER A 427 -23.04 -3.86 9.31
CA SER A 427 -23.18 -2.39 9.37
C SER A 427 -22.15 -1.68 8.48
N ALA A 428 -20.90 -2.14 8.51
CA ALA A 428 -19.84 -1.62 7.66
C ALA A 428 -20.12 -1.81 6.18
N PHE A 429 -20.60 -3.00 5.79
CA PHE A 429 -20.92 -3.31 4.41
C PHE A 429 -22.14 -2.54 3.90
N ILE A 430 -23.17 -2.30 4.71
CA ILE A 430 -24.27 -1.41 4.33
C ILE A 430 -23.73 -0.03 4.01
N ILE A 431 -22.94 0.56 4.91
CA ILE A 431 -22.36 1.90 4.73
C ILE A 431 -21.44 1.96 3.51
N ALA A 432 -20.54 0.98 3.35
CA ALA A 432 -19.63 0.90 2.21
C ALA A 432 -20.40 0.80 0.89
N ASP A 433 -21.47 0.01 0.86
CA ASP A 433 -22.31 -0.17 -0.31
C ASP A 433 -23.06 1.11 -0.70
N ARG A 434 -23.61 1.83 0.28
CA ARG A 434 -24.28 3.12 0.04
C ARG A 434 -23.35 4.17 -0.55
N ILE A 435 -22.10 4.21 -0.06
CA ILE A 435 -21.07 5.09 -0.61
C ILE A 435 -20.74 4.67 -2.05
N PHE A 436 -20.60 3.36 -2.31
CA PHE A 436 -20.38 2.85 -3.65
C PHE A 436 -21.52 3.25 -4.61
N GLU A 437 -22.79 3.05 -4.23
CA GLU A 437 -23.96 3.39 -5.06
C GLU A 437 -23.98 4.87 -5.41
N LEU A 438 -23.73 5.74 -4.43
CA LEU A 438 -23.68 7.19 -4.62
C LEU A 438 -22.62 7.58 -5.65
N ILE A 439 -21.42 7.00 -5.54
CA ILE A 439 -20.31 7.28 -6.46
C ILE A 439 -20.58 6.68 -7.85
N ASP A 440 -21.11 5.45 -7.92
CA ASP A 440 -21.46 4.78 -9.18
C ASP A 440 -22.56 5.54 -9.94
N ASP A 441 -23.57 6.05 -9.24
CA ASP A 441 -24.61 6.89 -9.83
C ASP A 441 -24.06 8.22 -10.36
N LYS A 442 -23.12 8.83 -9.64
CA LYS A 442 -22.43 10.03 -10.12
C LYS A 442 -21.59 9.72 -11.36
N TYR A 443 -20.86 8.62 -11.36
CA TYR A 443 -20.08 8.16 -12.50
C TYR A 443 -20.97 7.89 -13.74
N LYS A 444 -22.12 7.23 -13.57
CA LYS A 444 -23.06 6.98 -14.68
C LYS A 444 -23.62 8.26 -15.29
N LYS A 445 -23.79 9.32 -14.50
CA LYS A 445 -24.33 10.61 -14.94
C LYS A 445 -23.27 11.49 -15.60
N GLU A 446 -22.08 11.55 -15.02
CA GLU A 446 -21.03 12.51 -15.39
C GLU A 446 -19.90 11.90 -16.24
N GLY A 447 -19.76 10.56 -16.23
CA GLY A 447 -18.66 9.84 -16.87
C GLY A 447 -17.30 10.08 -16.23
N LYS A 448 -17.25 10.62 -15.00
CA LYS A 448 -16.01 11.00 -14.31
C LYS A 448 -15.82 10.20 -13.02
N GLU A 449 -14.58 9.77 -12.80
CA GLU A 449 -14.16 9.18 -11.53
C GLU A 449 -14.36 10.18 -10.37
N THR A 450 -14.77 9.67 -9.22
CA THR A 450 -14.84 10.44 -7.97
C THR A 450 -13.87 9.81 -6.98
N PRO A 451 -12.67 10.39 -6.78
CA PRO A 451 -11.67 9.87 -5.86
C PRO A 451 -12.25 9.74 -4.45
N PHE A 452 -12.19 8.53 -3.90
CA PHE A 452 -12.68 8.22 -2.55
C PHE A 452 -11.86 7.08 -1.96
N LEU A 453 -11.55 7.14 -0.67
CA LEU A 453 -10.74 6.13 0.00
C LEU A 453 -11.52 5.45 1.14
N MET A 454 -11.66 4.12 1.07
CA MET A 454 -12.14 3.30 2.18
C MET A 454 -10.96 2.63 2.87
N ILE A 455 -10.90 2.70 4.20
CA ILE A 455 -9.89 2.02 5.00
C ILE A 455 -10.59 1.01 5.90
N PHE A 456 -10.25 -0.28 5.75
CA PHE A 456 -10.70 -1.35 6.62
C PHE A 456 -9.52 -1.80 7.49
N ASP A 457 -9.50 -1.38 8.76
CA ASP A 457 -8.53 -1.89 9.73
C ASP A 457 -9.05 -3.20 10.33
N GLU A 458 -8.15 -4.14 10.61
CA GLU A 458 -8.49 -5.55 10.88
C GLU A 458 -9.34 -6.19 9.77
N ALA A 459 -8.91 -6.02 8.52
CA ALA A 459 -9.58 -6.51 7.33
C ALA A 459 -9.96 -8.01 7.35
N HIS A 460 -9.29 -8.84 8.15
CA HIS A 460 -9.62 -10.27 8.29
C HIS A 460 -10.96 -10.50 9.01
N GLU A 461 -11.42 -9.56 9.83
CA GLU A 461 -12.75 -9.60 10.47
C GLU A 461 -13.88 -9.38 9.45
N TYR A 462 -13.64 -8.48 8.47
CA TYR A 462 -14.61 -8.16 7.42
C TYR A 462 -14.59 -9.18 6.29
N PHE A 463 -13.40 -9.57 5.83
CA PHE A 463 -13.20 -10.40 4.64
C PHE A 463 -12.54 -11.73 5.01
N PRO A 464 -13.13 -12.56 5.89
CA PRO A 464 -12.53 -13.81 6.32
C PRO A 464 -12.46 -14.82 5.18
N GLN A 465 -11.47 -15.70 5.23
CA GLN A 465 -11.42 -16.89 4.38
C GLN A 465 -12.51 -17.88 4.81
N SER A 466 -13.65 -17.86 4.10
CA SER A 466 -14.73 -18.84 4.34
C SER A 466 -14.42 -20.19 3.71
N ARG A 467 -14.72 -21.27 4.44
CA ARG A 467 -14.70 -22.65 3.93
C ARG A 467 -16.06 -23.13 3.41
N ARG A 468 -17.12 -22.37 3.62
CA ARG A 468 -18.49 -22.69 3.15
C ARG A 468 -18.75 -21.93 1.85
N ASP A 469 -19.11 -22.66 0.79
CA ASP A 469 -19.25 -22.12 -0.57
C ASP A 469 -20.28 -20.98 -0.64
N GLU A 470 -21.46 -21.12 -0.02
CA GLU A 470 -22.51 -20.08 -0.11
C GLU A 470 -22.11 -18.73 0.52
N GLN A 471 -21.44 -18.76 1.68
CA GLN A 471 -20.96 -17.55 2.36
C GLN A 471 -19.77 -16.92 1.63
N LYS A 472 -18.96 -17.77 0.98
CA LYS A 472 -17.83 -17.34 0.16
C LYS A 472 -18.31 -16.57 -1.07
N ASP A 473 -19.33 -17.07 -1.75
CA ASP A 473 -19.86 -16.45 -2.97
C ASP A 473 -20.43 -15.04 -2.72
N ALA A 474 -21.19 -14.85 -1.65
CA ALA A 474 -21.75 -13.54 -1.29
C ALA A 474 -20.64 -12.52 -0.97
N LEU A 475 -19.65 -12.92 -0.17
CA LEU A 475 -18.50 -12.08 0.18
C LEU A 475 -17.67 -11.73 -1.07
N GLU A 476 -17.42 -12.69 -1.96
CA GLU A 476 -16.67 -12.45 -3.20
C GLU A 476 -17.43 -11.51 -4.16
N ARG A 477 -18.76 -11.59 -4.24
CA ARG A 477 -19.57 -10.61 -4.98
C ARG A 477 -19.36 -9.20 -4.44
N LEU A 478 -19.38 -9.05 -3.11
CA LEU A 478 -19.15 -7.76 -2.45
C LEU A 478 -17.73 -7.23 -2.70
N ILE A 479 -16.71 -8.09 -2.58
CA ILE A 479 -15.32 -7.75 -2.88
C ILE A 479 -15.19 -7.26 -4.34
N ASN A 480 -15.77 -7.98 -5.30
CA ASN A 480 -15.74 -7.59 -6.70
C ASN A 480 -16.44 -6.26 -6.95
N ARG A 481 -17.57 -5.99 -6.28
CA ARG A 481 -18.26 -4.71 -6.36
C ARG A 481 -17.42 -3.57 -5.81
N ILE A 482 -16.91 -3.68 -4.58
CA ILE A 482 -16.15 -2.60 -3.93
C ILE A 482 -14.79 -2.38 -4.59
N MET A 483 -14.06 -3.46 -4.93
CA MET A 483 -12.70 -3.34 -5.46
C MET A 483 -12.68 -3.27 -6.98
N ARG A 484 -13.18 -4.28 -7.70
CA ARG A 484 -13.08 -4.28 -9.18
C ARG A 484 -13.90 -3.18 -9.82
N LEU A 485 -15.19 -3.07 -9.47
CA LEU A 485 -16.01 -1.99 -10.02
C LEU A 485 -15.58 -0.65 -9.43
N GLY A 486 -15.30 -0.58 -8.12
CA GLY A 486 -14.87 0.64 -7.44
C GLY A 486 -13.62 1.28 -8.05
N ARG A 487 -12.63 0.48 -8.48
CA ARG A 487 -11.44 0.98 -9.21
C ARG A 487 -11.81 1.84 -10.41
N VAL A 488 -12.79 1.41 -11.22
CA VAL A 488 -13.26 2.14 -12.40
C VAL A 488 -13.98 3.44 -12.03
N ARG A 489 -14.48 3.54 -10.80
CA ARG A 489 -15.20 4.73 -10.29
C ARG A 489 -14.29 5.70 -9.51
N GLY A 490 -13.02 5.35 -9.32
CA GLY A 490 -12.08 6.12 -8.49
C GLY A 490 -12.10 5.77 -6.99
N ILE A 491 -12.77 4.68 -6.61
CA ILE A 491 -12.79 4.20 -5.22
C ILE A 491 -11.55 3.36 -4.97
N GLY A 492 -10.69 3.83 -4.07
CA GLY A 492 -9.58 3.08 -3.51
C GLY A 492 -9.95 2.40 -2.21
N THR A 493 -9.31 1.27 -1.93
CA THR A 493 -9.44 0.59 -0.63
C THR A 493 -8.07 0.33 -0.02
N ILE A 494 -7.93 0.57 1.28
CA ILE A 494 -6.81 0.11 2.07
C ILE A 494 -7.32 -0.95 3.03
N LEU A 495 -6.78 -2.16 2.91
CA LEU A 495 -7.14 -3.29 3.74
C LEU A 495 -5.95 -3.59 4.64
N ALA A 496 -6.12 -3.46 5.94
CA ALA A 496 -5.02 -3.59 6.88
C ALA A 496 -5.27 -4.74 7.85
N THR A 497 -4.30 -5.64 8.01
CA THR A 497 -4.48 -6.83 8.85
C THR A 497 -3.16 -7.30 9.46
N HIS A 498 -3.25 -7.90 10.64
CA HIS A 498 -2.14 -8.64 11.24
C HIS A 498 -2.19 -10.15 10.92
N ARG A 499 -3.27 -10.63 10.30
CA ARG A 499 -3.52 -12.06 9.97
C ARG A 499 -3.91 -12.20 8.49
N PRO A 500 -2.99 -12.00 7.54
CA PRO A 500 -3.31 -12.16 6.12
C PRO A 500 -3.63 -13.61 5.73
N THR A 501 -3.26 -14.60 6.55
CA THR A 501 -3.61 -16.02 6.35
C THR A 501 -5.12 -16.28 6.46
N ASP A 502 -5.80 -15.46 7.27
CA ASP A 502 -7.25 -15.56 7.52
C ASP A 502 -8.07 -14.65 6.59
N LEU A 503 -7.39 -13.91 5.71
CA LEU A 503 -8.00 -12.98 4.75
C LEU A 503 -8.37 -13.69 3.44
N ASN A 504 -9.48 -13.26 2.82
CA ASN A 504 -9.93 -13.79 1.54
C ASN A 504 -8.87 -13.64 0.41
N ASP A 505 -8.58 -14.72 -0.31
CA ASP A 505 -7.56 -14.76 -1.37
C ASP A 505 -7.82 -13.76 -2.53
N LEU A 506 -9.09 -13.41 -2.78
CA LEU A 506 -9.44 -12.42 -3.79
C LEU A 506 -8.92 -11.02 -3.41
N ILE A 507 -8.89 -10.68 -2.11
CA ILE A 507 -8.30 -9.43 -1.63
C ILE A 507 -6.80 -9.38 -1.97
N LEU A 508 -6.08 -10.48 -1.71
CA LEU A 508 -4.65 -10.58 -1.97
C LEU A 508 -4.31 -10.47 -3.46
N THR A 509 -5.24 -10.88 -4.31
CA THR A 509 -5.13 -10.82 -5.77
C THR A 509 -5.48 -9.44 -6.31
N LEU A 510 -6.48 -8.76 -5.72
CA LEU A 510 -6.96 -7.46 -6.18
C LEU A 510 -6.17 -6.27 -5.63
N ALA A 511 -5.49 -6.44 -4.49
CA ALA A 511 -4.60 -5.42 -3.93
C ALA A 511 -3.26 -5.42 -4.68
N ASN A 512 -3.14 -4.53 -5.66
CA ASN A 512 -1.93 -4.43 -6.48
C ASN A 512 -0.74 -3.82 -5.74
N THR A 513 -1.00 -3.08 -4.66
CA THR A 513 0.04 -2.53 -3.80
C THR A 513 0.04 -3.26 -2.47
N LYS A 514 1.21 -3.74 -2.05
CA LYS A 514 1.42 -4.41 -0.77
C LYS A 514 2.43 -3.63 0.04
N ILE A 515 2.02 -3.20 1.22
CA ILE A 515 2.87 -2.57 2.20
C ILE A 515 2.98 -3.54 3.37
N THR A 516 4.20 -3.97 3.69
CA THR A 516 4.44 -4.82 4.84
C THR A 516 5.37 -4.11 5.82
N LEU A 517 4.96 -4.10 7.09
CA LEU A 517 5.78 -3.70 8.22
C LEU A 517 6.38 -4.98 8.85
N ARG A 518 6.83 -4.91 10.11
CA ARG A 518 7.19 -6.11 10.85
C ARG A 518 6.04 -7.11 10.84
N ALA A 519 6.26 -8.30 10.30
CA ALA A 519 5.29 -9.39 10.15
C ALA A 519 5.99 -10.74 10.40
N ASP A 520 5.22 -11.79 10.70
CA ASP A 520 5.75 -13.15 10.81
C ASP A 520 6.00 -13.78 9.42
N GLU A 521 6.72 -14.90 9.40
CA GLU A 521 7.12 -15.55 8.14
C GLU A 521 5.91 -16.05 7.34
N ASP A 522 4.91 -16.63 8.01
CA ASP A 522 3.69 -17.12 7.37
C ASP A 522 2.88 -15.99 6.73
N ALA A 523 2.76 -14.83 7.39
CA ALA A 523 2.12 -13.66 6.80
C ALA A 523 2.87 -13.16 5.56
N LEU A 524 4.20 -13.09 5.64
CA LEU A 524 5.04 -12.65 4.52
C LEU A 524 4.95 -13.61 3.34
N LYS A 525 4.97 -14.91 3.59
CA LYS A 525 4.77 -15.93 2.56
C LYS A 525 3.40 -15.82 1.91
N LYS A 526 2.34 -15.60 2.68
CA LYS A 526 0.97 -15.44 2.16
C LYS A 526 0.84 -14.26 1.19
N ILE A 527 1.62 -13.19 1.39
CA ILE A 527 1.61 -12.02 0.51
C ILE A 527 2.72 -12.02 -0.56
N GLY A 528 3.60 -13.03 -0.56
CA GLY A 528 4.72 -13.17 -1.51
C GLY A 528 5.93 -12.29 -1.20
N MET A 529 6.22 -12.06 0.08
CA MET A 529 7.31 -11.20 0.59
C MET A 529 8.21 -11.96 1.60
N ASP A 530 8.29 -13.28 1.48
CA ASP A 530 9.06 -14.19 2.34
C ASP A 530 10.57 -13.93 2.29
N ASN A 531 11.08 -13.44 1.17
CA ASN A 531 12.47 -13.00 1.00
C ASN A 531 12.88 -11.87 1.97
N TYR A 532 11.92 -11.19 2.61
CA TYR A 532 12.16 -10.13 3.58
C TYR A 532 11.98 -10.57 5.04
N ALA A 533 11.70 -11.85 5.31
CA ALA A 533 11.40 -12.33 6.66
C ALA A 533 12.49 -12.03 7.68
N SER A 534 13.76 -12.32 7.35
CA SER A 534 14.90 -12.07 8.23
C SER A 534 15.06 -10.60 8.61
N LEU A 535 14.81 -9.69 7.67
CA LEU A 535 14.91 -8.26 7.87
C LEU A 535 13.70 -7.69 8.63
N LEU A 536 12.49 -8.05 8.22
CA LEU A 536 11.26 -7.47 8.76
C LEU A 536 10.93 -7.96 10.17
N GLN A 537 11.25 -9.21 10.51
CA GLN A 537 11.05 -9.73 11.87
C GLN A 537 11.86 -8.94 12.91
N ALA A 538 13.06 -8.49 12.55
CA ALA A 538 13.95 -7.68 13.40
C ALA A 538 13.70 -6.16 13.27
N ALA A 539 12.83 -5.73 12.36
CA ALA A 539 12.68 -4.33 12.03
C ALA A 539 11.98 -3.52 13.15
N PRO A 540 12.42 -2.26 13.41
CA PRO A 540 11.76 -1.38 14.35
C PRO A 540 10.39 -0.91 13.81
N ALA A 541 9.44 -0.62 14.71
CA ALA A 541 8.08 -0.18 14.34
C ALA A 541 8.09 1.00 13.36
N GLY A 542 7.32 0.92 12.28
CA GLY A 542 7.27 1.91 11.20
C GLY A 542 8.28 1.67 10.07
N TYR A 543 9.24 0.75 10.21
CA TYR A 543 10.05 0.30 9.08
C TYR A 543 9.26 -0.71 8.25
N GLY A 544 9.28 -0.57 6.93
CA GLY A 544 8.52 -1.45 6.04
C GLY A 544 9.07 -1.54 4.63
N VAL A 545 8.48 -2.47 3.88
CA VAL A 545 8.71 -2.67 2.45
C VAL A 545 7.40 -2.42 1.71
N MET A 546 7.48 -1.67 0.62
CA MET A 546 6.36 -1.44 -0.28
C MET A 546 6.66 -2.05 -1.64
N ARG A 547 5.74 -2.87 -2.14
CA ARG A 547 5.69 -3.40 -3.49
C ARG A 547 4.50 -2.82 -4.22
N THR A 548 4.71 -2.18 -5.37
CA THR A 548 3.63 -1.59 -6.16
C THR A 548 4.00 -1.58 -7.65
N PHE A 549 2.99 -1.63 -8.51
CA PHE A 549 3.11 -1.52 -9.96
C PHE A 549 3.54 -0.13 -10.43
N SER A 550 3.39 0.90 -9.58
CA SER A 550 3.68 2.29 -9.95
C SER A 550 5.16 2.66 -9.84
N LEU A 551 5.98 1.86 -9.14
CA LEU A 551 7.42 2.11 -8.99
C LEU A 551 8.21 1.44 -10.11
N LYS A 552 9.41 1.95 -10.37
CA LYS A 552 10.34 1.39 -11.37
C LYS A 552 11.25 0.29 -10.81
N VAL A 553 11.08 -0.03 -9.53
CA VAL A 553 11.80 -1.10 -8.83
C VAL A 553 10.82 -2.08 -8.23
N HIS A 554 11.29 -3.30 -7.95
CA HIS A 554 10.45 -4.36 -7.37
C HIS A 554 9.95 -4.02 -5.96
N ASP A 555 10.84 -3.52 -5.09
CA ASP A 555 10.54 -3.31 -3.68
C ASP A 555 11.25 -2.07 -3.13
N LEU A 556 10.51 -1.24 -2.38
CA LEU A 556 11.00 0.00 -1.78
C LEU A 556 11.01 -0.10 -0.25
N PHE A 557 12.17 0.18 0.35
CA PHE A 557 12.33 0.27 1.79
C PHE A 557 12.01 1.66 2.29
N PHE A 558 11.18 1.76 3.33
CA PHE A 558 10.77 3.05 3.87
C PHE A 558 10.52 3.02 5.37
N ARG A 559 10.52 4.22 5.96
CA ARG A 559 10.10 4.50 7.31
C ARG A 559 8.81 5.30 7.25
N ALA A 560 7.74 4.77 7.82
CA ALA A 560 6.48 5.49 7.96
C ALA A 560 6.66 6.73 8.82
N LEU A 561 6.03 7.83 8.44
CA LEU A 561 5.94 9.02 9.29
C LEU A 561 5.24 8.65 10.60
N LYS A 562 5.56 9.37 11.67
CA LYS A 562 4.83 9.23 12.94
C LYS A 562 3.62 10.15 12.90
N TYR A 563 2.46 9.58 13.23
CA TYR A 563 1.27 10.36 13.50
C TYR A 563 1.44 11.02 14.88
N ASP A 564 1.58 12.35 14.90
CA ASP A 564 1.49 13.14 16.14
C ASP A 564 0.12 13.79 16.25
N ASP A 565 -0.50 13.57 17.40
CA ASP A 565 -1.78 14.13 17.81
C ASP A 565 -1.70 15.62 18.18
N ARG A 566 -0.49 16.11 18.47
CA ARG A 566 -0.20 17.54 18.59
C ARG A 566 0.00 18.03 17.16
N ASP A 567 -0.62 19.13 16.79
CA ASP A 567 -0.58 19.72 15.42
C ASP A 567 0.86 20.04 14.89
N ASN A 568 1.92 19.66 15.61
CA ASN A 568 3.33 19.77 15.23
C ASN A 568 3.91 18.40 14.88
N PHE A 569 4.28 18.19 13.62
CA PHE A 569 5.27 17.17 13.30
C PHE A 569 6.60 17.59 13.95
N GLN A 570 7.17 16.77 14.83
CA GLN A 570 8.63 16.78 15.01
C GLN A 570 9.23 15.81 14.00
N VAL A 571 10.14 16.38 13.20
CA VAL A 571 10.87 15.78 12.06
C VAL A 571 11.60 14.50 12.43
#